data_AF-A0A842NQ75-F1
#
_entry.id   AF-A0A842NQ75-F1
#
_cell.length_a   1.000
_cell.length_b   1.000
_cell.length_c   1.000
_cell.angle_alpha   90.00
_cell.angle_beta   90.00
_cell.angle_gamma   90.00
#
_symmetry.space_group_name_H-M   'P 1'
#
loop_
_entity.id
_entity.type
_entity.pdbx_description
1 polymer ?
#
loop_
_entity_poly.entity_id
_entity_poly.type
_entity_poly.pdbx_seq_one_letter_code
_entity_poly.pdbx_strand_id
1 'polypeptide(L)'
;MIVELAILIIVAFVMVLIFKFFKKVIFLILNSIVGLLALFGFNSLFNAEVSINIWSVLVAGIGGSIGFVVIIILHYLGLAF
;
A
#
# COMPACT_ATOMS: atom_id res chain seq x y z
N MET A 1 -7.89 40.23 -16.10
CA MET A 1 -7.11 39.37 -17.02
C MET A 1 -5.96 38.64 -16.34
N ILE A 2 -4.93 39.31 -15.79
CA ILE A 2 -3.76 38.64 -15.16
C ILE A 2 -4.13 37.89 -13.86
N VAL A 3 -5.00 38.46 -13.03
CA VAL A 3 -5.43 37.84 -11.76
C VAL A 3 -6.24 36.58 -12.00
N GLU A 4 -7.18 36.60 -12.95
CA GLU A 4 -7.98 35.42 -13.32
C GLU A 4 -7.08 34.29 -13.86
N LEU A 5 -6.08 34.64 -14.68
CA LEU A 5 -5.12 33.68 -15.21
C LEU A 5 -4.28 33.04 -14.09
N ALA A 6 -3.83 33.84 -13.12
CA ALA A 6 -3.05 33.36 -11.98
C ALA A 6 -3.87 32.41 -11.09
N ILE A 7 -5.14 32.75 -10.82
CA ILE A 7 -6.07 31.89 -10.07
C ILE A 7 -6.28 30.56 -10.80
N LEU A 8 -6.49 30.59 -12.12
CA LEU A 8 -6.67 29.38 -12.92
C LEU A 8 -5.47 28.44 -12.83
N ILE A 9 -4.25 28.98 -12.89
CA ILE A 9 -3.00 28.21 -12.78
C ILE A 9 -2.89 27.55 -11.40
N ILE A 10 -3.20 28.29 -10.32
CA ILE A 10 -3.16 27.75 -8.95
C ILE A 10 -4.18 26.62 -8.80
N VAL A 11 -5.41 26.81 -9.28
CA VAL A 11 -6.45 25.77 -9.21
C VAL A 11 -6.05 24.54 -10.00
N ALA A 12 -5.52 24.71 -11.21
CA ALA A 12 -5.02 23.60 -12.03
C ALA A 12 -3.88 22.85 -11.32
N PHE A 13 -2.95 23.56 -10.69
CA PHE A 13 -1.85 22.97 -9.94
C PHE A 13 -2.34 22.15 -8.73
N VAL A 14 -3.28 22.72 -7.95
CA VAL A 14 -3.90 22.04 -6.80
C VAL A 14 -4.63 20.78 -7.24
N MET A 15 -5.40 20.85 -8.33
CA MET A 15 -6.10 19.69 -8.91
C MET A 15 -5.13 18.57 -9.29
N VAL A 16 -4.00 18.91 -9.92
CA VAL A 16 -2.97 17.92 -10.31
C VAL A 16 -2.35 17.26 -9.07
N LEU A 17 -2.09 18.01 -8.00
CA LEU A 17 -1.57 17.47 -6.74
C LEU A 17 -2.55 16.50 -6.08
N ILE A 18 -3.82 16.88 -5.97
CA ILE A 18 -4.88 16.01 -5.41
C ILE A 18 -4.97 14.72 -6.23
N PHE A 19 -4.99 14.82 -7.55
CA PHE A 19 -5.12 13.66 -8.42
C PHE A 19 -3.93 12.70 -8.31
N LYS A 20 -2.69 13.23 -8.18
CA LYS A 20 -1.51 12.41 -7.91
C LYS A 20 -1.58 11.69 -6.57
N PHE A 21 -2.11 12.36 -5.54
CA PHE A 21 -2.27 11.75 -4.22
C PHE A 21 -3.32 10.62 -4.23
N PHE A 22 -4.49 10.87 -4.83
CA PHE A 22 -5.55 9.86 -4.96
C PHE A 22 -5.09 8.59 -5.67
N LYS A 23 -4.33 8.72 -6.76
CA LYS A 23 -3.78 7.55 -7.47
C LYS A 23 -2.88 6.70 -6.59
N LYS A 24 -2.06 7.31 -5.73
CA LYS A 24 -1.21 6.58 -4.78
C LYS A 24 -2.02 5.82 -3.75
N VAL A 25 -3.09 6.43 -3.22
CA VAL A 25 -3.97 5.79 -2.24
C VAL A 25 -4.65 4.56 -2.83
N ILE A 26 -5.16 4.65 -4.07
CA ILE A 26 -5.78 3.50 -4.75
C ILE A 26 -4.77 2.37 -4.93
N PHE A 27 -3.53 2.69 -5.33
CA PHE A 27 -2.48 1.70 -5.49
C PHE A 27 -2.13 1.00 -4.17
N LEU A 28 -2.08 1.76 -3.08
CA LEU A 28 -1.85 1.22 -1.74
C LEU A 28 -2.97 0.27 -1.30
N ILE A 29 -4.23 0.63 -1.55
CA ILE A 29 -5.39 -0.23 -1.25
C ILE A 29 -5.31 -1.54 -2.04
N LEU A 30 -5.04 -1.47 -3.34
CA LEU A 30 -4.93 -2.66 -4.20
C LEU A 30 -3.78 -3.56 -3.73
N ASN A 31 -2.61 -3.01 -3.44
CA ASN A 31 -1.49 -3.76 -2.91
C ASN A 31 -1.79 -4.38 -1.55
N SER A 32 -2.50 -3.66 -0.67
CA SER A 32 -2.92 -4.19 0.62
C SER A 32 -3.86 -5.38 0.47
N ILE A 33 -4.83 -5.31 -0.45
CA ILE A 33 -5.77 -6.40 -0.72
C ILE A 33 -5.02 -7.61 -1.29
N VAL A 34 -4.17 -7.41 -2.30
CA VAL A 34 -3.38 -8.49 -2.91
C VAL A 34 -2.44 -9.11 -1.89
N GLY A 35 -1.79 -8.30 -1.06
CA GLY A 35 -0.91 -8.76 0.02
C GLY A 35 -1.65 -9.57 1.08
N LEU A 36 -2.84 -9.13 1.47
CA LEU A 36 -3.69 -9.84 2.44
C LEU A 36 -4.15 -11.18 1.87
N LEU A 37 -4.59 -11.22 0.61
CA LEU A 37 -4.94 -12.46 -0.08
C LEU A 37 -3.73 -13.40 -0.19
N ALA A 38 -2.54 -12.86 -0.47
CA ALA A 38 -1.31 -13.64 -0.53
C ALA A 38 -0.93 -14.24 0.83
N LEU A 39 -1.00 -13.46 1.92
CA LEU A 39 -0.74 -13.94 3.29
C LEU A 39 -1.75 -15.01 3.71
N PHE A 40 -3.02 -14.78 3.42
CA PHE A 40 -4.08 -15.75 3.71
C PHE A 40 -3.85 -17.06 2.95
N GLY A 41 -3.55 -16.97 1.64
CA GLY A 41 -3.21 -18.13 0.82
C GLY A 41 -1.96 -18.84 1.30
N PHE A 42 -0.92 -18.10 1.69
CA PHE A 42 0.32 -18.66 2.22
C PHE A 42 0.08 -19.42 3.52
N ASN A 43 -0.67 -18.85 4.46
CA ASN A 43 -1.04 -19.54 5.70
C ASN A 43 -1.84 -20.82 5.43
N SER A 44 -2.80 -20.77 4.50
CA SER A 44 -3.62 -21.95 4.18
C SER A 44 -2.85 -23.05 3.45
N LEU A 45 -1.87 -22.71 2.63
CA LEU A 45 -1.11 -23.68 1.82
C LEU A 45 0.08 -24.26 2.58
N PHE A 46 0.74 -23.46 3.42
CA PHE A 46 1.99 -23.82 4.09
C PHE A 46 1.85 -24.02 5.60
N ASN A 47 0.65 -23.83 6.17
CA ASN A 47 0.41 -23.85 7.63
C ASN A 47 1.43 -22.98 8.39
N ALA A 48 1.81 -21.85 7.82
CA ALA A 48 2.86 -20.99 8.35
C ALA A 48 2.39 -20.12 9.53
N GLU A 49 1.11 -20.12 9.90
CA GLU A 49 0.57 -19.36 11.05
C GLU A 49 1.01 -17.88 11.14
N VAL A 50 1.29 -17.23 10.00
CA VAL A 50 1.72 -15.82 9.96
C VAL A 50 0.59 -14.92 10.47
N SER A 51 0.87 -14.07 11.46
CA SER A 51 -0.11 -13.17 12.04
C SER A 51 -0.54 -12.09 11.05
N ILE A 52 -1.80 -12.14 10.63
CA ILE A 52 -2.43 -11.11 9.80
C ILE A 52 -2.95 -10.00 10.71
N ASN A 53 -2.18 -8.93 10.83
CA ASN A 53 -2.53 -7.75 11.61
C ASN A 53 -2.38 -6.46 10.78
N ILE A 54 -2.73 -5.30 11.36
CA ILE A 54 -2.69 -4.01 10.66
C ILE A 54 -1.29 -3.70 10.09
N TRP A 55 -0.22 -4.11 10.78
CA TRP A 55 1.16 -3.87 10.36
C TRP A 55 1.54 -4.73 9.15
N SER A 56 1.10 -6.00 9.11
CA SER A 56 1.35 -6.89 7.95
C SER A 56 0.68 -6.33 6.69
N VAL A 57 -0.55 -5.80 6.84
CA VAL A 57 -1.31 -5.19 5.75
C VAL A 57 -0.63 -3.89 5.27
N LEU A 58 -0.11 -3.08 6.18
CA LEU A 58 0.63 -1.86 5.82
C LEU A 58 1.95 -2.18 5.09
N VAL A 59 2.72 -3.16 5.57
CA VAL A 59 3.98 -3.57 4.93
C VAL A 59 3.71 -4.12 3.53
N ALA A 60 2.69 -4.96 3.37
CA ALA A 60 2.30 -5.48 2.06
C ALA A 60 1.66 -4.40 1.16
N GLY A 61 0.93 -3.43 1.72
CA GLY A 61 0.34 -2.32 0.98
C GLY A 61 1.36 -1.33 0.42
N ILE A 62 2.36 -0.99 1.23
CA ILE A 62 3.44 -0.07 0.84
C ILE A 62 4.46 -0.78 -0.05
N GLY A 63 4.85 -2.01 0.31
CA GLY A 63 5.90 -2.76 -0.37
C GLY A 63 5.41 -3.65 -1.52
N GLY A 64 4.10 -3.86 -1.68
CA GLY A 64 3.54 -4.81 -2.64
C GLY A 64 4.07 -6.22 -2.44
N SER A 65 4.53 -6.85 -3.52
CA SER A 65 5.15 -8.18 -3.51
C SER A 65 6.44 -8.23 -2.67
N ILE A 66 7.24 -7.16 -2.68
CA ILE A 66 8.46 -7.08 -1.86
C ILE A 66 8.07 -7.06 -0.39
N GLY A 67 7.03 -6.31 -0.02
CA GLY A 67 6.50 -6.26 1.34
C GLY A 67 6.06 -7.64 1.83
N PHE A 68 5.39 -8.42 0.99
CA PHE A 68 5.02 -9.80 1.29
C PHE A 68 6.23 -10.69 1.60
N VAL A 69 7.28 -10.63 0.78
CA VAL A 69 8.52 -11.39 1.02
C VAL A 69 9.17 -10.99 2.35
N VAL A 70 9.18 -9.70 2.67
CA VAL A 70 9.71 -9.20 3.94
C VAL A 70 8.93 -9.75 5.13
N ILE A 71 7.59 -9.81 5.05
CA ILE A 71 6.75 -10.37 6.12
C ILE A 71 7.09 -11.84 6.36
N ILE A 72 7.23 -12.63 5.29
CA ILE A 72 7.60 -14.04 5.40
C ILE A 72 8.97 -14.20 6.06
N ILE A 73 9.96 -13.41 5.64
CA ILE A 73 11.32 -13.47 6.22
C ILE A 73 11.28 -13.12 7.71
N LEU A 74 10.56 -12.07 8.11
CA LEU A 74 10.43 -11.66 9.50
C LEU A 74 9.75 -12.73 10.37
N HIS A 75 8.73 -13.38 9.81
CA HIS A 75 8.02 -14.48 10.47
C HIS A 75 8.96 -15.67 10.71
N TYR A 76 9.70 -16.12 9.70
CA TYR A 76 10.65 -17.23 9.85
C TYR A 76 11.81 -16.91 10.80
N LEU A 77 12.18 -15.63 10.95
CA LEU A 77 13.16 -15.18 11.94
C LEU A 77 12.58 -15.05 13.35
N GLY A 78 11.26 -15.20 13.54
CA GLY A 78 10.57 -15.03 14.82
C GLY A 78 10.60 -13.59 15.35
N LEU A 79 10.86 -12.61 14.47
CA LEU A 79 11.02 -11.20 14.87
C LEU A 79 9.69 -10.45 14.86
N ALA A 80 8.83 -10.76 13.90
CA ALA A 80 7.52 -10.14 13.74
C ALA A 80 6.64 -10.94 12.78
N PHE A 81 5.33 -10.86 13.01
CA PHE A 81 4.26 -11.55 12.29
C PHE A 81 4.28 -13.06 12.50
#